data_AF-A0A498CEH8-F1
#
_entry.id   AF-A0A498CEH8-F1
#
_cell.length_a   1.000
_cell.length_b   1.000
_cell.length_c   1.000
_cell.angle_alpha   90.00
_cell.angle_beta   90.00
_cell.angle_gamma   90.00
#
_symmetry.space_group_name_H-M   'P 1'
#
loop_
_entity.id
_entity.type
_entity.pdbx_description
1 polymer ?
#
loop_
_entity_poly.entity_id
_entity_poly.type
_entity_poly.pdbx_seq_one_letter_code
_entity_poly.pdbx_strand_id
1 'polypeptide(L)'
;MEWLLLVLWAGSLWTVGYVVVPGLFETLDEVTAGEVAGEILSRINTIGMACLVALLLGQLIRRVRPWATHWRFWLILGVLALTAFAEFVLAAQMAEVKAAGDADTDVFASLHRTAASIYLVQSVIAFVLVLAGTGPAPWPVDESSGPAVRAD
;
A
#
# COMPACT_ATOMS: atom_id res chain seq x y z
N MET A 1 5.24 -5.89 -15.56
CA MET A 1 5.62 -6.43 -14.23
C MET A 1 5.37 -5.42 -13.11
N GLU A 2 5.76 -4.14 -13.26
CA GLU A 2 5.58 -3.10 -12.23
C GLU A 2 4.12 -2.91 -11.78
N TRP A 3 3.15 -2.98 -12.70
CA TRP A 3 1.72 -2.88 -12.35
C TRP A 3 1.23 -3.99 -11.39
N LEU A 4 1.74 -5.22 -11.52
CA LEU A 4 1.37 -6.33 -10.63
C LEU A 4 1.86 -6.08 -9.21
N LEU A 5 3.09 -5.58 -9.05
CA LEU A 5 3.65 -5.24 -7.74
C LEU A 5 2.88 -4.06 -7.10
N LEU A 6 2.47 -3.07 -7.90
CA LEU A 6 1.66 -1.94 -7.42
C LEU A 6 0.27 -2.39 -6.97
N VAL A 7 -0.43 -3.20 -7.77
CA VAL A 7 -1.75 -3.72 -7.43
C VAL A 7 -1.68 -4.69 -6.25
N LEU A 8 -0.64 -5.53 -6.18
CA LEU A 8 -0.43 -6.44 -5.07
C LEU A 8 -0.15 -5.68 -3.77
N TRP A 9 0.70 -4.64 -3.82
CA TRP A 9 0.98 -3.80 -2.66
C TRP A 9 -0.25 -2.99 -2.24
N ALA A 10 -0.90 -2.26 -3.17
CA ALA A 10 -2.07 -1.44 -2.88
C ALA A 10 -3.25 -2.29 -2.37
N GLY A 11 -3.48 -3.45 -3.00
CA GLY A 11 -4.51 -4.40 -2.57
C GLY A 11 -4.21 -5.00 -1.19
N SER A 12 -2.95 -5.34 -0.90
CA SER A 12 -2.55 -5.81 0.42
C SER A 12 -2.74 -4.73 1.48
N LEU A 13 -2.37 -3.48 1.17
CA LEU A 13 -2.56 -2.34 2.05
C LEU A 13 -4.04 -2.23 2.41
N TRP A 14 -4.92 -2.04 1.42
CA TRP A 14 -6.36 -1.86 1.64
C TRP A 14 -7.02 -3.03 2.36
N THR A 15 -6.68 -4.26 1.98
CA THR A 15 -7.28 -5.46 2.61
C THR A 15 -6.97 -5.49 4.09
N VAL A 16 -5.71 -5.25 4.47
CA VAL A 16 -5.31 -5.31 5.88
C VAL A 16 -5.97 -4.18 6.69
N GLY A 17 -5.93 -2.94 6.20
CA GLY A 17 -6.43 -1.80 6.98
C GLY A 17 -7.96 -1.68 7.05
N TYR A 18 -8.68 -2.06 5.98
CA TYR A 18 -10.14 -1.92 5.94
C TYR A 18 -10.92 -3.19 6.28
N VAL A 19 -10.31 -4.37 6.17
CA VAL A 19 -11.01 -5.65 6.40
C VAL A 19 -10.44 -6.39 7.58
N VAL A 20 -9.13 -6.61 7.60
CA VAL A 20 -8.49 -7.46 8.62
C VAL A 20 -8.53 -6.80 9.99
N VAL A 21 -8.07 -5.55 10.10
CA VAL A 21 -8.06 -4.81 11.38
C VAL A 21 -9.45 -4.73 12.02
N PRO A 22 -10.52 -4.20 11.36
CA PRO A 22 -11.83 -4.14 11.99
C PRO A 22 -12.38 -5.52 12.33
N GLY A 23 -12.18 -6.53 11.47
CA GLY A 23 -12.61 -7.90 11.77
C GLY A 23 -11.94 -8.51 13.00
N LEU A 24 -10.68 -8.15 13.29
CA LEU A 24 -9.97 -8.58 14.49
C LEU A 24 -10.53 -7.94 15.77
N PHE A 25 -10.84 -6.65 15.72
CA PHE A 25 -11.41 -5.94 16.88
C PHE A 25 -12.89 -6.32 17.14
N GLU A 26 -13.62 -6.80 16.14
CA GLU A 26 -14.98 -7.33 16.32
C GLU A 26 -15.00 -8.75 16.92
N THR A 27 -13.95 -9.53 16.70
CA THR A 27 -13.94 -10.97 17.04
C THR A 27 -13.10 -11.30 18.27
N LEU A 28 -12.09 -10.48 18.59
CA LEU A 28 -11.19 -10.68 19.72
C LEU A 28 -11.26 -9.52 20.71
N ASP A 29 -10.83 -9.79 21.94
CA ASP A 29 -10.62 -8.78 22.98
C ASP A 29 -9.57 -7.74 22.51
N GLU A 30 -9.75 -6.46 22.85
CA GLU A 30 -8.93 -5.35 22.31
C GLU A 30 -7.43 -5.59 22.50
N VAL A 31 -7.05 -6.26 23.59
CA VAL A 31 -5.67 -6.61 23.91
C VAL A 31 -5.10 -7.59 22.89
N THR A 32 -5.74 -8.73 22.70
CA THR A 32 -5.29 -9.78 21.78
C THR A 32 -5.46 -9.37 20.32
N ALA A 33 -6.53 -8.66 19.98
CA ALA A 33 -6.79 -8.13 18.64
C ALA A 33 -5.63 -7.24 18.17
N GLY A 34 -5.15 -6.33 19.03
CA GLY A 34 -4.02 -5.47 18.68
C GLY A 34 -2.68 -6.21 18.56
N GLU A 35 -2.47 -7.28 19.35
CA GLU A 35 -1.25 -8.08 19.28
C GLU A 35 -1.18 -8.86 17.95
N VAL A 36 -2.29 -9.52 17.58
CA VAL A 36 -2.42 -10.25 16.32
C VAL A 36 -2.43 -9.29 15.12
N ALA A 37 -3.11 -8.14 15.24
CA ALA A 37 -3.11 -7.11 14.19
C ALA A 37 -1.69 -6.57 13.95
N GLY A 38 -0.91 -6.34 15.01
CA GLY A 38 0.48 -5.93 14.92
C GLY A 38 1.35 -6.97 14.18
N GLU A 39 1.19 -8.25 14.49
CA GLU A 39 1.95 -9.30 13.80
C GLU A 39 1.56 -9.46 12.32
N ILE A 40 0.27 -9.41 12.00
CA ILE A 40 -0.21 -9.46 10.60
C ILE A 40 0.28 -8.23 9.83
N LEU A 41 0.18 -7.05 10.45
CA LEU A 41 0.67 -5.81 9.85
C LEU A 41 2.17 -5.90 9.57
N SER A 42 2.96 -6.45 10.50
CA SER A 42 4.39 -6.56 10.30
C SER A 42 4.80 -7.51 9.19
N ARG A 43 4.11 -8.65 9.09
CA ARG A 43 4.30 -9.59 7.98
C ARG A 43 3.92 -8.95 6.64
N ILE A 44 2.75 -8.31 6.57
CA ILE A 44 2.28 -7.70 5.31
C ILE A 44 3.17 -6.50 4.92
N ASN A 45 3.68 -5.76 5.90
CA ASN A 45 4.52 -4.61 5.64
C ASN A 45 5.91 -5.05 5.19
N THR A 46 6.48 -6.11 5.76
CA THR A 46 7.74 -6.68 5.25
C THR A 46 7.60 -7.09 3.77
N ILE A 47 6.48 -7.73 3.41
CA ILE A 47 6.19 -8.10 2.01
C ILE A 47 5.95 -6.85 1.15
N GLY A 48 5.21 -5.87 1.66
CA GLY A 48 4.90 -4.62 0.97
C GLY A 48 6.14 -3.77 0.73
N MET A 49 7.05 -3.71 1.71
CA MET A 49 8.33 -3.04 1.65
C MET A 49 9.25 -3.73 0.65
N ALA A 50 9.28 -5.08 0.64
CA ALA A 50 9.98 -5.83 -0.41
C ALA A 50 9.41 -5.53 -1.81
N CYS A 51 8.09 -5.42 -1.97
CA CYS A 51 7.45 -5.05 -3.23
C CYS A 51 7.77 -3.62 -3.67
N LEU A 52 7.71 -2.64 -2.76
CA LEU A 52 8.07 -1.24 -3.02
C LEU A 52 9.55 -1.10 -3.38
N VAL A 53 10.44 -1.82 -2.69
CA VAL A 53 11.88 -1.85 -3.01
C VAL A 53 12.13 -2.50 -4.37
N ALA A 54 11.45 -3.61 -4.67
CA ALA A 54 11.53 -4.25 -5.99
C ALA A 54 11.03 -3.33 -7.11
N LEU A 55 9.95 -2.58 -6.87
CA LEU A 55 9.46 -1.53 -7.77
C LEU A 55 10.51 -0.43 -7.98
N LEU A 56 11.08 0.08 -6.89
CA LEU A 56 12.11 1.12 -6.91
C LEU A 56 13.36 0.66 -7.68
N LEU A 57 13.81 -0.57 -7.45
CA LEU A 57 14.94 -1.19 -8.14
C LEU A 57 14.63 -1.43 -9.63
N GLY A 58 13.43 -1.92 -9.96
CA GLY A 58 12.99 -2.09 -11.34
C GLY A 58 13.03 -0.77 -12.12
N GLN A 59 12.60 0.31 -11.47
CA GLN A 59 12.64 1.66 -12.04
C GLN A 59 14.09 2.18 -12.21
N LEU A 60 14.98 1.88 -11.25
CA LEU A 60 16.39 2.26 -11.27
C LEU A 60 17.18 1.52 -12.36
N ILE A 61 16.98 0.20 -12.48
CA ILE A 61 17.63 -0.66 -13.47
C ILE A 61 17.20 -0.29 -14.89
N ARG A 62 15.94 0.11 -15.09
CA ARG A 62 15.39 0.48 -16.40
C ARG A 62 15.89 1.82 -16.96
N ARG A 63 16.81 2.54 -16.28
CA ARG A 63 17.44 3.81 -16.73
C ARG A 63 16.45 4.75 -17.44
N VAL A 64 15.27 4.95 -16.86
CA VAL A 64 14.29 5.90 -17.41
C VAL A 64 14.80 7.32 -17.12
N ARG A 65 15.56 7.88 -18.04
CA ARG A 65 16.09 9.25 -18.02
C ARG A 65 14.90 10.24 -18.11
N PRO A 66 14.74 11.26 -17.25
CA PRO A 66 15.59 11.76 -16.16
C PRO A 66 15.02 11.48 -14.74
N TRP A 67 15.89 10.98 -13.86
CA TRP A 67 15.59 10.50 -12.50
C TRP A 67 15.00 11.54 -11.53
N ALA A 68 15.12 12.83 -11.81
CA ALA A 68 14.68 13.91 -10.92
C ALA A 68 13.31 14.52 -11.28
N THR A 69 12.72 14.17 -12.43
CA THR A 69 11.50 14.84 -12.94
C THR A 69 10.21 14.02 -12.72
N HIS A 70 10.31 12.74 -12.35
CA HIS A 70 9.13 11.92 -12.16
C HIS A 70 8.63 11.99 -10.70
N TRP A 71 7.58 12.77 -10.49
CA TRP A 71 6.75 12.80 -9.27
C TRP A 71 6.45 11.41 -8.69
N ARG A 72 6.38 10.39 -9.55
CA ARG A 72 6.15 8.97 -9.21
C ARG A 72 7.26 8.37 -8.33
N PHE A 73 8.53 8.69 -8.58
CA PHE A 73 9.64 8.17 -7.75
C PHE A 73 9.56 8.74 -6.34
N TRP A 74 9.33 10.06 -6.23
CA TRP A 74 9.13 10.72 -4.94
C TRP A 74 7.90 10.21 -4.19
N LEU A 75 6.83 9.85 -4.90
CA LEU A 75 5.68 9.20 -4.28
C LEU A 75 5.98 7.80 -3.76
N ILE A 76 6.69 6.96 -4.52
CA ILE A 76 7.07 5.61 -4.07
C ILE A 76 8.01 5.70 -2.88
N LEU A 77 9.00 6.59 -2.93
CA LEU A 77 9.94 6.81 -1.83
C LEU A 77 9.22 7.38 -0.60
N GLY A 78 8.32 8.34 -0.80
CA GLY A 78 7.52 8.95 0.24
C GLY A 78 6.60 7.93 0.91
N VAL A 79 5.91 7.10 0.12
CA VAL A 79 5.03 6.06 0.67
C VAL A 79 5.82 4.98 1.39
N LEU A 80 6.97 4.56 0.86
CA LEU A 80 7.89 3.64 1.54
C LEU A 80 8.33 4.19 2.91
N ALA A 81 8.73 5.46 2.96
CA ALA A 81 9.13 6.11 4.20
C ALA A 81 7.96 6.25 5.19
N LEU A 82 6.77 6.60 4.70
CA LEU A 82 5.54 6.67 5.51
C LEU A 82 5.17 5.29 6.06
N THR A 83 5.29 4.23 5.27
CA THR A 83 4.96 2.86 5.70
C THR A 83 5.96 2.36 6.72
N ALA A 84 7.25 2.62 6.53
CA ALA A 84 8.26 2.36 7.56
C ALA A 84 7.99 3.15 8.84
N PHE A 85 7.65 4.44 8.74
CA PHE A 85 7.33 5.24 9.92
C PHE A 85 6.09 4.73 10.66
N ALA A 86 5.03 4.34 9.94
CA ALA A 86 3.83 3.78 10.56
C ALA A 86 4.13 2.46 11.29
N GLU A 87 4.97 1.60 10.73
CA GLU A 87 5.38 0.35 11.36
C GLU A 87 6.29 0.58 12.57
N PHE A 88 7.41 1.26 12.39
CA PHE A 88 8.44 1.36 13.42
C PHE A 88 8.10 2.35 14.52
N VAL A 89 7.32 3.39 14.22
CA VAL A 89 7.00 4.45 15.20
C VAL A 89 5.59 4.31 15.74
N LEU A 90 4.58 4.21 14.86
CA LEU A 90 3.19 4.16 15.34
C LEU A 90 2.85 2.80 15.97
N ALA A 91 3.28 1.68 15.36
CA ALA A 91 3.01 0.38 15.95
C ALA A 91 3.75 0.18 17.29
N ALA A 92 5.01 0.65 17.38
CA ALA A 92 5.77 0.62 18.63
C ALA A 92 5.15 1.49 19.73
N GLN A 93 4.77 2.74 19.42
CA GLN A 93 4.13 3.61 20.42
C GLN A 93 2.75 3.11 20.86
N MET A 94 1.96 2.53 19.96
CA MET A 94 0.71 1.88 20.34
C MET A 94 0.95 0.68 21.27
N ALA A 95 1.99 -0.11 21.03
CA ALA A 95 2.35 -1.22 21.89
C ALA A 95 2.81 -0.75 23.28
N GLU A 96 3.58 0.34 23.36
CA GLU A 96 4.03 0.92 24.63
C GLU A 96 2.88 1.50 25.46
N VAL A 97 1.99 2.29 24.85
CA VAL A 97 0.82 2.87 25.52
C VAL A 97 -0.12 1.78 26.04
N LYS A 98 -0.26 0.69 25.26
CA LYS A 98 -1.07 -0.47 25.63
C LYS A 98 -0.45 -1.28 26.76
N ALA A 99 0.87 -1.50 26.73
CA ALA A 99 1.61 -2.18 27.80
C ALA A 99 1.59 -1.39 29.12
N ALA A 100 1.47 -0.06 29.05
CA ALA A 100 1.31 0.81 30.21
C ALA A 100 -0.11 0.77 30.83
N GLY A 101 -1.06 0.07 30.21
CA GLY A 101 -2.45 0.00 30.66
C GLY A 101 -3.30 1.23 30.32
N ASP A 102 -2.78 2.11 29.45
CA ASP A 102 -3.36 3.41 29.10
C ASP A 102 -4.08 3.35 27.73
N ALA A 103 -4.59 2.16 27.38
CA ALA A 103 -5.22 1.87 26.10
C ALA A 103 -6.58 2.56 25.92
N ASP A 104 -7.25 2.92 27.02
CA ASP A 104 -8.57 3.56 27.04
C ASP A 104 -8.47 5.10 27.16
N THR A 105 -7.28 5.64 26.96
CA THR A 105 -6.94 7.03 27.25
C THR A 105 -6.92 7.88 25.98
N ASP A 106 -7.17 9.19 26.09
CA ASP A 106 -7.14 10.16 24.98
C ASP A 106 -5.86 10.08 24.12
N VAL A 107 -4.76 9.64 24.74
CA VAL A 107 -3.47 9.38 24.10
C VAL A 107 -3.62 8.30 23.02
N PHE A 108 -4.19 7.14 23.34
CA PHE A 108 -4.43 6.06 22.38
C PHE A 108 -5.32 6.52 21.22
N ALA A 109 -6.40 7.25 21.52
CA ALA A 109 -7.29 7.81 20.50
C ALA A 109 -6.57 8.82 19.58
N SER A 110 -5.66 9.64 20.11
CA SER A 110 -4.87 10.59 19.33
C SER A 110 -3.85 9.91 18.40
N LEU A 111 -3.16 8.88 18.90
CA LEU A 111 -2.25 8.03 18.13
C LEU A 111 -3.01 7.28 17.04
N HIS A 112 -4.20 6.77 17.36
CA HIS A 112 -5.06 6.08 16.40
C HIS A 112 -5.53 7.01 15.28
N ARG A 113 -5.98 8.24 15.60
CA ARG A 113 -6.32 9.26 14.58
C ARG A 113 -5.13 9.61 13.69
N THR A 114 -3.93 9.66 14.25
CA THR A 114 -2.69 9.97 13.51
C THR A 114 -2.31 8.80 12.58
N ALA A 115 -2.43 7.57 13.06
CA ALA A 115 -2.22 6.39 12.23
C ALA A 115 -3.23 6.30 11.09
N ALA A 116 -4.51 6.55 11.36
CA ALA A 116 -5.57 6.57 10.35
C ALA A 116 -5.33 7.63 9.27
N SER A 117 -4.85 8.83 9.63
CA SER A 117 -4.57 9.89 8.65
C SER A 117 -3.37 9.55 7.77
N ILE A 118 -2.29 9.00 8.34
CA ILE A 118 -1.13 8.51 7.57
C ILE A 118 -1.57 7.40 6.62
N TYR A 119 -2.40 6.47 7.09
CA TYR A 119 -2.91 5.37 6.29
C TYR A 119 -3.83 5.85 5.14
N LEU A 120 -4.64 6.88 5.37
CA LEU A 120 -5.42 7.53 4.31
C LEU A 120 -4.52 8.15 3.25
N VAL A 121 -3.48 8.86 3.65
CA VAL A 121 -2.50 9.44 2.72
C VAL A 121 -1.81 8.34 1.91
N GLN A 122 -1.39 7.24 2.54
CA GLN A 122 -0.81 6.09 1.84
C GLN A 122 -1.79 5.48 0.83
N SER A 123 -3.06 5.33 1.21
CA SER A 123 -4.12 4.82 0.33
C SER A 123 -4.37 5.71 -0.89
N VAL A 124 -4.38 7.03 -0.71
CA VAL A 124 -4.53 7.99 -1.81
C VAL A 124 -3.32 7.93 -2.75
N ILE A 125 -2.10 7.88 -2.20
CA ILE A 125 -0.87 7.75 -3.00
C ILE A 125 -0.89 6.44 -3.79
N ALA A 126 -1.29 5.33 -3.15
CA ALA A 126 -1.42 4.04 -3.80
C ALA A 126 -2.41 4.07 -4.96
N PHE A 127 -3.59 4.65 -4.72
CA PHE A 127 -4.63 4.82 -5.74
C PHE A 127 -4.13 5.62 -6.94
N VAL A 128 -3.47 6.76 -6.70
CA VAL A 128 -2.92 7.63 -7.74
C VAL A 128 -1.80 6.91 -8.53
N LEU A 129 -0.94 6.14 -7.85
CA LEU A 129 0.11 5.36 -8.51
C LEU A 129 -0.46 4.23 -9.38
N VAL A 130 -1.51 3.56 -8.92
CA VAL A 130 -2.23 2.55 -9.70
C VAL A 130 -2.85 3.19 -10.93
N LEU A 131 -3.65 4.26 -10.79
CA LEU A 131 -4.28 4.95 -11.92
C LEU A 131 -3.27 5.46 -12.96
N ALA A 132 -2.16 6.03 -12.50
CA ALA A 132 -1.11 6.47 -13.40
C ALA A 132 -0.42 5.29 -14.12
N GLY A 133 -0.40 4.10 -13.52
CA GLY A 133 0.25 2.89 -14.01
C GLY A 133 -0.63 2.01 -14.90
N THR A 134 -1.95 2.13 -14.81
CA THR A 134 -2.94 1.30 -15.51
C THR A 134 -3.38 1.85 -16.86
N GLY A 135 -2.51 2.51 -17.63
CA GLY A 135 -2.80 2.74 -19.04
C GLY A 135 -2.76 1.40 -19.76
N PRO A 136 -3.89 0.81 -20.21
CA PRO A 136 -3.83 -0.38 -21.04
C PRO A 136 -3.11 0.06 -22.31
N ALA A 137 -2.05 -0.65 -22.72
CA ALA A 137 -1.70 -0.63 -24.13
C ALA A 137 -2.99 -1.03 -24.86
N PRO A 138 -3.50 -0.21 -25.80
CA PRO A 138 -4.62 -0.63 -26.61
C PRO A 138 -4.24 -2.01 -27.15
N TRP A 139 -5.03 -3.02 -26.83
CA TRP A 139 -4.92 -4.29 -27.53
C TRP A 139 -4.84 -3.93 -29.03
N PRO A 140 -3.84 -4.43 -29.79
CA PRO A 140 -3.79 -4.13 -31.21
C PRO A 140 -5.11 -4.60 -31.77
N VAL A 141 -5.96 -3.65 -32.19
CA VAL A 141 -7.19 -3.95 -32.91
C VAL A 141 -6.72 -4.66 -34.16
N ASP A 142 -6.97 -5.96 -34.24
CA ASP A 142 -6.61 -6.75 -35.39
C ASP A 142 -7.49 -6.27 -36.56
N GLU A 143 -6.90 -5.44 -37.44
CA GLU A 143 -7.54 -4.95 -38.66
C GLU A 143 -7.98 -6.08 -39.62
N SER A 144 -7.68 -7.34 -39.30
CA SER A 144 -8.09 -8.54 -40.04
C SER A 144 -9.57 -8.92 -39.92
N SER A 145 -10.38 -8.18 -39.16
CA SER A 145 -11.82 -8.45 -38.98
C SER A 145 -12.73 -7.66 -39.95
N GLY A 146 -12.16 -7.01 -40.97
CA GLY A 146 -12.91 -6.41 -42.09
C GLY A 146 -13.51 -7.49 -43.02
N PRO A 147 -14.75 -7.34 -43.50
CA PRO A 147 -15.44 -8.38 -44.26
C PRO A 147 -14.67 -8.71 -45.53
N ALA A 148 -14.37 -10.00 -45.72
CA ALA A 148 -13.84 -10.53 -46.97
C ALA A 148 -14.74 -10.09 -48.12
N VAL A 149 -14.29 -9.08 -48.87
CA VAL A 149 -14.86 -8.70 -50.16
C VAL A 149 -14.78 -9.95 -51.03
N ARG A 150 -15.96 -10.55 -51.27
CA ARG A 150 -16.12 -11.65 -52.20
C ARG A 150 -15.67 -11.16 -53.58
N ALA A 151 -14.83 -11.97 -54.20
CA ALA A 151 -14.41 -11.85 -55.58
C ALA A 151 -15.61 -11.66 -56.53
N ASP A 152 -15.47 -10.69 -57.42
CA ASP A 152 -16.13 -10.59 -58.71
C ASP A 152 -15.08 -10.50 -59.82
#